data_AF-A0A953WIU1-F1
#
_entry.id   AF-A0A953WIU1-F1
#
_cell.length_a   1.000
_cell.length_b   1.000
_cell.length_c   1.000
_cell.angle_alpha   90.00
_cell.angle_beta   90.00
_cell.angle_gamma   90.00
#
_symmetry.space_group_name_H-M   'P 1'
#
loop_
_entity.id
_entity.type
_entity.pdbx_description
1 polymer ?
#
loop_
_entity_poly.entity_id
_entity_poly.type
_entity_poly.pdbx_seq_one_letter_code
_entity_poly.pdbx_strand_id
1 'polypeptide(L)'
;MSDNKSKRRGGESKINLDSITRRDYLGGVLVGTGAALLTGLTPRELLAQSGGARSAPSVYPPVDPETAALFDGPSGVGDYRGSNGNTWDVLSRAHRIRDGVFDAADIAAAPVEEDDYDVVIIGGGGAGIGAAYRLKKERGEGLRVLTLENHNIFGGEAKMNEFEVDGYKIYGPQGSNMTYVPSESGQSVLNFDLLYDEYVDIKMPLEYSWTPLTGAKKNLEFDVSNFMFMVQATVSDSIAYYNQAGENREKPKPVRNPWVKGLEGLDLDPEVQRDLLKWRWELVLDRPKEGLEEWLDQMTYEQLLVDVHGLRPEVARFCDPLLASA
;
A
#
# COMPACT_ATOMS: atom_id res chain seq x y z
N MET A 1 58.00 -23.87 -36.46
CA MET A 1 58.86 -23.36 -35.36
C MET A 1 57.92 -22.97 -34.24
N SER A 2 57.57 -23.97 -33.43
CA SER A 2 58.20 -24.25 -32.12
C SER A 2 57.60 -23.30 -31.08
N ASP A 3 56.62 -23.79 -30.32
CA ASP A 3 56.87 -24.37 -28.99
C ASP A 3 57.81 -23.48 -28.15
N ASN A 4 57.30 -22.92 -27.06
CA ASN A 4 57.47 -23.67 -25.81
C ASN A 4 56.62 -23.13 -24.67
N LYS A 5 55.88 -24.05 -24.07
CA LYS A 5 55.32 -23.93 -22.72
C LYS A 5 56.47 -23.77 -21.72
N SER A 6 56.28 -22.89 -20.75
CA SER A 6 56.93 -23.00 -19.45
C SER A 6 55.86 -23.31 -18.40
N LYS A 7 55.73 -24.62 -18.10
CA LYS A 7 55.11 -25.12 -16.87
C LYS A 7 56.08 -24.84 -15.71
N ARG A 8 55.56 -24.51 -14.52
CA ARG A 8 55.93 -25.17 -13.26
C ARG A 8 54.88 -24.90 -12.17
N ARG A 9 54.24 -25.98 -11.71
CA ARG A 9 54.25 -26.52 -10.33
C ARG A 9 53.41 -25.65 -9.38
N GLY A 10 52.26 -26.10 -8.88
CA GLY A 10 51.96 -27.40 -8.29
C GLY A 10 51.71 -27.19 -6.80
N GLY A 11 50.54 -27.58 -6.29
CA GLY A 11 50.20 -27.47 -4.87
C GLY A 11 48.71 -27.20 -4.67
N GLU A 12 48.00 -28.19 -4.15
CA GLU A 12 46.56 -28.22 -3.92
C GLU A 12 46.13 -27.36 -2.72
N SER A 13 44.93 -26.76 -2.83
CA SER A 13 43.95 -26.53 -1.73
C SER A 13 44.39 -25.51 -0.63
N LYS A 14 43.59 -24.66 0.01
CA LYS A 14 42.16 -24.40 0.20
C LYS A 14 42.01 -22.89 0.50
N ILE A 15 40.79 -22.38 0.32
CA ILE A 15 40.37 -20.99 0.54
C ILE A 15 39.80 -20.79 1.98
N ASN A 16 40.06 -19.60 2.60
CA ASN A 16 39.26 -18.80 3.59
C ASN A 16 39.46 -18.97 5.14
N LEU A 17 39.39 -17.95 6.06
CA LEU A 17 38.82 -16.56 5.99
C LEU A 17 38.92 -15.66 7.28
N ASP A 18 39.09 -14.32 7.14
CA ASP A 18 38.52 -13.20 7.96
C ASP A 18 37.94 -12.06 7.04
N SER A 19 36.95 -11.29 7.54
CA SER A 19 36.20 -10.07 7.04
C SER A 19 34.82 -10.25 6.33
N ILE A 20 33.76 -9.56 6.85
CA ILE A 20 32.38 -9.62 6.28
C ILE A 20 32.23 -8.78 5.02
N THR A 21 32.84 -9.36 3.99
CA THR A 21 32.70 -9.09 2.57
C THR A 21 31.86 -10.23 1.98
N ARG A 22 31.78 -10.40 0.65
CA ARG A 22 31.11 -11.54 -0.03
C ARG A 22 31.50 -12.93 0.51
N ARG A 23 32.61 -13.01 1.26
CA ARG A 23 33.07 -14.15 2.08
C ARG A 23 32.17 -14.53 3.25
N ASP A 24 31.46 -13.60 3.86
CA ASP A 24 30.78 -13.87 5.13
C ASP A 24 29.28 -14.13 4.96
N TYR A 25 28.74 -13.73 3.81
CA TYR A 25 27.48 -14.27 3.32
C TYR A 25 27.59 -15.79 3.04
N LEU A 26 28.71 -16.27 2.48
CA LEU A 26 28.92 -17.72 2.29
C LEU A 26 29.34 -18.43 3.58
N GLY A 27 30.08 -17.76 4.48
CA GLY A 27 30.35 -18.26 5.84
C GLY A 27 29.08 -18.45 6.68
N GLY A 28 28.13 -17.51 6.62
CA GLY A 28 26.83 -17.62 7.29
C GLY A 28 25.95 -18.75 6.73
N VAL A 29 25.98 -18.95 5.41
CA VAL A 29 25.28 -20.06 4.75
C VAL A 29 25.92 -21.43 5.07
N LEU A 30 27.24 -21.51 5.30
CA LEU A 30 27.93 -22.76 5.65
C LEU A 30 27.85 -23.12 7.15
N VAL A 31 27.79 -22.13 8.04
CA VAL A 31 27.48 -22.35 9.46
C VAL A 31 26.03 -22.81 9.61
N GLY A 32 25.10 -22.23 8.85
CA GLY A 32 23.70 -22.66 8.80
C GLY A 32 23.52 -24.09 8.25
N THR A 33 24.27 -24.48 7.22
CA THR A 33 24.19 -25.84 6.65
C THR A 33 25.02 -26.88 7.41
N GLY A 34 26.14 -26.49 8.04
CA GLY A 34 26.98 -27.36 8.87
C GLY A 34 26.39 -27.66 10.25
N ALA A 35 25.72 -26.69 10.88
CA ALA A 35 25.00 -26.91 12.14
C ALA A 35 23.78 -27.83 11.95
N ALA A 36 23.05 -27.69 10.83
CA ALA A 36 21.93 -28.55 10.47
C ALA A 36 22.34 -30.03 10.24
N LEU A 37 23.57 -30.27 9.76
CA LEU A 37 24.07 -31.63 9.48
C LEU A 37 24.76 -32.32 10.68
N LEU A 38 25.33 -31.57 11.63
CA LEU A 38 26.06 -32.13 12.78
C LEU A 38 25.20 -32.29 14.05
N THR A 39 24.08 -31.57 14.15
CA THR A 39 23.20 -31.64 15.32
C THR A 39 21.88 -32.35 15.05
N GLY A 40 21.64 -32.78 13.81
CA GLY A 40 20.37 -33.39 13.40
C GLY A 40 19.17 -32.45 13.54
N LEU A 41 19.40 -31.17 13.83
CA LEU A 41 18.36 -30.18 14.00
C LEU A 41 17.82 -29.80 12.64
N THR A 42 16.51 -29.94 12.50
CA THR A 42 15.76 -29.54 11.32
C THR A 42 15.87 -28.03 11.12
N PRO A 43 15.71 -27.52 9.87
CA PRO A 43 15.66 -26.07 9.61
C PRO A 43 14.67 -25.33 10.54
N ARG A 44 13.62 -26.01 11.00
CA ARG A 44 12.61 -25.51 11.93
C ARG A 44 13.12 -25.30 13.35
N GLU A 45 14.02 -26.15 13.84
CA GLU A 45 14.65 -26.03 15.17
C GLU A 45 15.77 -24.99 15.18
N LEU A 46 16.49 -24.85 14.06
CA LEU A 46 17.42 -23.73 13.84
C LEU A 46 16.66 -22.39 13.79
N LEU A 47 15.51 -22.36 13.12
CA LEU A 47 14.65 -21.18 13.09
C LEU A 47 14.06 -20.85 14.47
N ALA A 48 13.77 -21.87 15.28
CA ALA A 48 13.31 -21.72 16.66
C ALA A 48 14.43 -21.24 17.61
N GLN A 49 15.69 -21.62 17.38
CA GLN A 49 16.83 -21.07 18.11
C GLN A 49 17.19 -19.64 17.67
N SER A 50 16.90 -19.27 16.41
CA SER A 50 16.86 -17.88 15.95
C SER A 50 15.54 -17.17 16.28
N GLY A 51 14.68 -17.76 17.11
CA GLY A 51 13.41 -17.20 17.55
C GLY A 51 13.52 -15.90 18.35
N GLY A 52 14.74 -15.51 18.75
CA GLY A 52 15.08 -14.11 18.91
C GLY A 52 15.49 -13.56 17.56
N ALA A 53 14.54 -13.08 16.77
CA ALA A 53 14.84 -12.20 15.63
C ALA A 53 15.85 -11.18 16.15
N ARG A 54 17.10 -11.24 15.67
CA ARG A 54 18.05 -10.17 15.90
C ARG A 54 17.59 -9.00 15.07
N SER A 55 16.63 -8.26 15.61
CA SER A 55 16.61 -6.81 15.49
C SER A 55 18.06 -6.35 15.62
N ALA A 56 18.50 -5.42 14.77
CA ALA A 56 19.72 -4.67 15.03
C ALA A 56 19.77 -4.35 16.53
N PRO A 57 20.92 -4.55 17.23
CA PRO A 57 20.98 -4.46 18.68
C PRO A 57 20.20 -3.23 19.14
N SER A 58 19.09 -3.48 19.83
CA SER A 58 18.25 -2.38 20.31
C SER A 58 19.07 -1.68 21.36
N VAL A 59 19.67 -0.54 21.00
CA VAL A 59 20.22 0.45 21.93
C VAL A 59 19.09 1.04 22.79
N TYR A 60 17.85 0.61 22.57
CA TYR A 60 16.64 1.23 23.09
C TYR A 60 15.89 0.31 24.06
N PRO A 61 15.25 0.88 25.10
CA PRO A 61 14.43 0.12 26.02
C PRO A 61 13.32 -0.63 25.27
N PRO A 62 13.14 -1.94 25.54
CA PRO A 62 12.14 -2.77 24.86
C PRO A 62 10.72 -2.25 25.12
N VAL A 63 9.84 -2.37 24.14
CA VAL A 63 8.40 -2.15 24.31
C VAL A 63 7.76 -3.37 24.97
N ASP A 64 6.66 -3.15 25.70
CA ASP A 64 5.86 -4.23 26.27
C ASP A 64 5.31 -5.16 25.16
N PRO A 65 5.65 -6.46 25.16
CA PRO A 65 5.24 -7.37 24.10
C PRO A 65 3.73 -7.59 23.98
N GLU A 66 2.99 -7.53 25.10
CA GLU A 66 1.53 -7.71 25.09
C GLU A 66 0.84 -6.52 24.42
N THR A 67 1.26 -5.30 24.77
CA THR A 67 0.77 -4.07 24.14
C THR A 67 1.11 -4.03 22.65
N ALA A 68 2.34 -4.41 22.29
CA ALA A 68 2.76 -4.49 20.90
C ALA A 68 1.90 -5.50 20.11
N ALA A 69 1.70 -6.70 20.64
CA ALA A 69 0.87 -7.72 19.99
C ALA A 69 -0.60 -7.29 19.87
N LEU A 70 -1.15 -6.61 20.87
CA LEU A 70 -2.52 -6.08 20.84
C LEU A 70 -2.69 -5.00 19.76
N PHE A 71 -1.71 -4.11 19.61
CA PHE A 71 -1.75 -3.04 18.64
C PHE A 71 -1.48 -3.52 17.21
N ASP A 72 -0.42 -4.31 17.01
CA ASP A 72 0.00 -4.80 15.68
C ASP A 72 -1.02 -5.79 15.10
N GLY A 73 -1.73 -6.51 15.98
CA GLY A 73 -2.83 -7.39 15.61
C GLY A 73 -2.43 -8.48 14.60
N PRO A 74 -3.35 -8.90 13.71
CA PRO A 74 -3.06 -9.94 12.71
C PRO A 74 -1.91 -9.61 11.76
N SER A 75 -1.60 -8.32 11.56
CA SER A 75 -0.48 -7.89 10.71
C SER A 75 0.89 -8.23 11.31
N GLY A 76 0.94 -8.57 12.60
CA GLY A 76 2.11 -9.07 13.32
C GLY A 76 2.29 -10.59 13.27
N VAL A 77 1.62 -11.31 12.37
CA VAL A 77 1.68 -12.79 12.25
C VAL A 77 2.23 -13.23 10.88
N GLY A 78 2.90 -14.38 10.83
CA GLY A 78 3.42 -15.00 9.60
C GLY A 78 4.77 -14.47 9.14
N ASP A 79 5.10 -14.73 7.87
CA ASP A 79 6.39 -14.36 7.27
C ASP A 79 6.51 -12.84 7.02
N TYR A 80 5.36 -12.15 6.89
CA TYR A 80 5.29 -10.70 6.68
C TYR A 80 5.09 -9.89 7.96
N ARG A 81 5.17 -10.51 9.16
CA ARG A 81 4.83 -9.86 10.44
C ARG A 81 5.59 -8.58 10.79
N GLY A 82 6.79 -8.40 10.25
CA GLY A 82 7.60 -7.19 10.44
C GLY A 82 7.53 -6.24 9.24
N SER A 83 6.76 -6.56 8.21
CA SER A 83 6.75 -5.76 6.98
C SER A 83 5.88 -4.51 7.11
N ASN A 84 4.94 -4.45 8.06
CA ASN A 84 4.27 -3.20 8.40
C ASN A 84 5.26 -2.30 9.18
N GLY A 85 5.19 -0.98 9.04
CA GLY A 85 5.95 -0.09 9.93
C GLY A 85 5.10 0.89 10.70
N ASN A 86 3.78 0.70 10.70
CA ASN A 86 2.89 1.25 11.72
C ASN A 86 2.83 0.30 12.92
N THR A 87 3.97 -0.23 13.37
CA THR A 87 4.01 -1.07 14.56
C THR A 87 3.92 -0.22 15.82
N TRP A 88 3.53 -0.84 16.92
CA TRP A 88 3.60 -0.22 18.25
C TRP A 88 5.00 0.31 18.57
N ASP A 89 6.04 -0.44 18.21
CA ASP A 89 7.42 -0.01 18.42
C ASP A 89 7.74 1.29 17.65
N VAL A 90 7.41 1.37 16.36
CA VAL A 90 7.65 2.59 15.56
C VAL A 90 6.82 3.77 16.10
N LEU A 91 5.54 3.56 16.36
CA LEU A 91 4.64 4.61 16.86
C LEU A 91 5.07 5.13 18.24
N SER A 92 5.42 4.21 19.15
CA SER A 92 5.84 4.58 20.51
C SER A 92 7.20 5.28 20.52
N ARG A 93 8.11 5.00 19.59
CA ARG A 93 9.41 5.69 19.48
C ARG A 93 9.27 7.20 19.28
N ALA A 94 8.36 7.63 18.41
CA ALA A 94 8.12 9.07 18.19
C ALA A 94 7.63 9.77 19.48
N HIS A 95 6.74 9.12 20.22
CA HIS A 95 6.25 9.62 21.50
C HIS A 95 7.36 9.67 22.55
N ARG A 96 8.25 8.68 22.57
CA ARG A 96 9.39 8.63 23.49
C ARG A 96 10.42 9.72 23.23
N ILE A 97 10.61 10.12 21.97
CA ILE A 97 11.41 11.32 21.63
C ILE A 97 10.77 12.57 22.22
N ARG A 98 9.47 12.77 21.99
CA ARG A 98 8.71 13.90 22.58
C ARG A 98 8.79 13.91 24.11
N ASP A 99 8.71 12.73 24.73
CA ASP A 99 8.70 12.57 26.18
C ASP A 99 10.11 12.63 26.80
N GLY A 100 11.14 12.89 25.99
CA GLY A 100 12.52 13.07 26.47
C GLY A 100 13.16 11.80 27.01
N VAL A 101 12.69 10.62 26.55
CA VAL A 101 13.27 9.33 26.94
C VAL A 101 14.68 9.15 26.37
N PHE A 102 14.96 9.78 25.24
CA PHE A 102 16.31 9.81 24.65
C PHE A 102 17.03 11.04 25.16
N ASP A 103 18.15 10.85 25.83
CA ASP A 103 18.98 11.97 26.27
C ASP A 103 19.96 12.41 25.17
N ALA A 104 20.64 13.53 25.40
CA ALA A 104 21.60 14.06 24.42
C ALA A 104 22.81 13.12 24.20
N ALA A 105 23.14 12.27 25.17
CA ALA A 105 24.23 11.31 25.06
C ALA A 105 23.81 10.11 24.20
N ASP A 106 22.56 9.65 24.28
CA ASP A 106 21.99 8.63 23.41
C ASP A 106 22.04 9.07 21.93
N ILE A 107 21.65 10.32 21.67
CA ILE A 107 21.69 10.90 20.31
C ILE A 107 23.14 11.03 19.83
N ALA A 108 24.06 11.47 20.70
CA ALA A 108 25.47 11.63 20.35
C ALA A 108 26.20 10.30 20.15
N ALA A 109 25.73 9.22 20.79
CA ALA A 109 26.27 7.87 20.63
C ALA A 109 25.68 7.12 19.43
N ALA A 110 24.60 7.63 18.83
CA ALA A 110 24.01 7.02 17.65
C ALA A 110 25.03 7.01 16.50
N PRO A 111 25.18 5.90 15.78
CA PRO A 111 26.06 5.85 14.62
C PRO A 111 25.57 6.87 13.58
N VAL A 112 26.46 7.80 13.22
CA VAL A 112 26.23 8.76 12.15
C VAL A 112 26.90 8.21 10.90
N GLU A 113 26.12 7.98 9.85
CA GLU A 113 26.66 7.76 8.51
C GLU A 113 27.15 9.12 7.99
N GLU A 114 28.46 9.27 7.75
CA GLU A 114 29.07 10.53 7.26
C GLU A 114 28.92 10.70 5.73
N ASP A 115 27.92 10.06 5.14
CA ASP A 115 27.67 10.14 3.72
C ASP A 115 26.99 11.46 3.32
N ASP A 116 27.55 12.14 2.32
CA ASP A 116 26.91 13.30 1.70
C ASP A 116 25.78 12.88 0.74
N TYR A 117 24.57 13.41 0.94
CA TYR A 117 23.43 13.20 0.03
C TYR A 117 22.94 14.52 -0.55
N ASP A 118 22.54 14.52 -1.82
CA ASP A 118 22.00 15.70 -2.50
C ASP A 118 20.54 15.96 -2.12
N VAL A 119 19.80 14.88 -1.84
CA VAL A 119 18.36 14.93 -1.51
C VAL A 119 18.06 13.92 -0.41
N VAL A 120 17.26 14.34 0.58
CA VAL A 120 16.67 13.46 1.57
C VAL A 120 15.16 13.37 1.31
N ILE A 121 14.65 12.14 1.22
CA ILE A 121 13.22 11.83 1.06
C ILE A 121 12.77 11.09 2.30
N ILE A 122 11.74 11.61 2.96
CA ILE A 122 11.14 10.99 4.14
C ILE A 122 9.88 10.25 3.70
N GLY A 123 9.88 8.94 3.87
CA GLY A 123 8.87 8.01 3.38
C GLY A 123 9.29 7.34 2.08
N GLY A 124 9.37 6.01 2.09
CA GLY A 124 9.68 5.16 0.95
C GLY A 124 8.44 4.50 0.36
N GLY A 125 7.28 5.16 0.44
CA GLY A 125 6.06 4.81 -0.27
C GLY A 125 6.12 5.13 -1.77
N GLY A 126 5.02 4.87 -2.49
CA GLY A 126 4.94 5.13 -3.94
C GLY A 126 5.32 6.56 -4.33
N ALA A 127 4.90 7.55 -3.55
CA ALA A 127 5.27 8.95 -3.77
C ALA A 127 6.78 9.21 -3.59
N GLY A 128 7.38 8.70 -2.49
CA GLY A 128 8.79 8.92 -2.20
C GLY A 128 9.72 8.19 -3.16
N ILE A 129 9.44 6.92 -3.46
CA ILE A 129 10.19 6.16 -4.46
C ILE A 129 9.99 6.74 -5.85
N GLY A 130 8.78 7.18 -6.20
CA GLY A 130 8.50 7.85 -7.47
C GLY A 130 9.25 9.18 -7.61
N ALA A 131 9.36 9.96 -6.53
CA ALA A 131 10.15 11.20 -6.51
C ALA A 131 11.65 10.91 -6.67
N ALA A 132 12.19 9.94 -5.93
CA ALA A 132 13.58 9.51 -6.05
C ALA A 132 13.89 9.08 -7.49
N TYR A 133 13.02 8.26 -8.08
CA TYR A 133 13.13 7.77 -9.44
C TYR A 133 13.18 8.91 -10.46
N ARG A 134 12.20 9.82 -10.41
CA ARG A 134 12.11 10.97 -11.34
C ARG A 134 13.30 11.91 -11.20
N LEU A 135 13.71 12.22 -9.97
CA LEU A 135 14.88 13.06 -9.73
C LEU A 135 16.16 12.45 -10.33
N LYS A 136 16.37 11.15 -10.16
CA LYS A 136 17.51 10.45 -10.77
C LYS A 136 17.40 10.40 -12.29
N LYS A 137 16.20 10.21 -12.85
CA LYS A 137 15.95 10.25 -14.30
C LYS A 137 16.27 11.62 -14.90
N GLU A 138 15.89 12.71 -14.22
CA GLU A 138 16.10 14.08 -14.69
C GLU A 138 17.51 14.63 -14.46
N ARG A 139 18.14 14.27 -13.34
CA ARG A 139 19.44 14.82 -12.90
C ARG A 139 20.61 13.86 -13.14
N GLY A 140 20.33 12.61 -13.47
CA GLY A 140 21.30 11.55 -13.73
C GLY A 140 21.60 10.66 -12.52
N GLU A 141 22.20 9.51 -12.80
CA GLU A 141 22.51 8.46 -11.80
C GLU A 141 23.51 8.89 -10.71
N GLY A 142 24.21 10.00 -10.92
CA GLY A 142 25.15 10.56 -9.93
C GLY A 142 24.48 11.23 -8.73
N LEU A 143 23.18 11.53 -8.81
CA LEU A 143 22.41 12.11 -7.71
C LEU A 143 22.30 11.11 -6.54
N ARG A 144 22.82 11.49 -5.38
CA ARG A 144 22.75 10.70 -4.15
C ARG A 144 21.47 11.05 -3.39
N VAL A 145 20.54 10.10 -3.34
CA VAL A 145 19.26 10.25 -2.65
C VAL A 145 19.24 9.35 -1.42
N LEU A 146 19.06 9.94 -0.23
CA LEU A 146 18.78 9.21 1.00
C LEU A 146 17.26 9.09 1.17
N THR A 147 16.73 7.86 1.15
CA THR A 147 15.32 7.61 1.47
C THR A 147 15.22 7.02 2.87
N LEU A 148 14.49 7.69 3.75
CA LEU A 148 14.21 7.23 5.10
C LEU A 148 12.83 6.59 5.14
N GLU A 149 12.76 5.32 5.54
CA GLU A 149 11.53 4.53 5.58
C GLU A 149 11.48 3.76 6.90
N ASN A 150 10.34 3.84 7.60
CA ASN A 150 10.11 3.13 8.86
C ASN A 150 9.67 1.68 8.63
N HIS A 151 9.18 1.35 7.44
CA HIS A 151 8.84 0.01 7.02
C HIS A 151 10.11 -0.79 6.69
N ASN A 152 10.13 -2.09 7.01
CA ASN A 152 11.25 -2.97 6.65
C ASN A 152 11.39 -3.21 5.13
N ILE A 153 10.38 -2.81 4.37
CA ILE A 153 10.35 -2.88 2.91
C ILE A 153 9.73 -1.59 2.35
N PHE A 154 10.27 -1.13 1.22
CA PHE A 154 9.72 0.01 0.48
C PHE A 154 8.32 -0.31 -0.09
N GLY A 155 7.59 0.74 -0.46
CA GLY A 155 6.25 0.66 -1.06
C GLY A 155 5.15 1.25 -0.18
N GLY A 156 5.42 1.58 1.09
CA GLY A 156 4.42 2.18 1.98
C GLY A 156 3.23 1.23 2.19
N GLU A 157 2.03 1.63 1.78
CA GLU A 157 0.83 0.78 1.79
C GLU A 157 0.67 -0.07 0.51
N ALA A 158 1.50 0.14 -0.51
CA ALA A 158 1.45 -0.56 -1.80
C ALA A 158 2.24 -1.87 -1.78
N LYS A 159 1.88 -2.74 -0.84
CA LYS A 159 2.54 -4.03 -0.62
C LYS A 159 1.65 -5.16 -1.09
N MET A 160 2.32 -6.20 -1.59
CA MET A 160 1.69 -7.45 -1.97
C MET A 160 1.64 -8.38 -0.77
N ASN A 161 0.44 -8.79 -0.39
CA ASN A 161 0.23 -9.94 0.46
C ASN A 161 0.13 -11.19 -0.41
N GLU A 162 0.74 -12.28 0.04
CA GLU A 162 0.71 -13.58 -0.64
C GLU A 162 0.13 -14.63 0.30
N PHE A 163 -0.83 -15.39 -0.19
CA PHE A 163 -1.51 -16.46 0.55
C PHE A 163 -1.47 -17.75 -0.24
N GLU A 164 -1.34 -18.87 0.45
CA GLU A 164 -1.62 -20.19 -0.10
C GLU A 164 -2.98 -20.66 0.42
N VAL A 165 -3.91 -20.93 -0.49
CA VAL A 165 -5.26 -21.41 -0.19
C VAL A 165 -5.57 -22.60 -1.08
N ASP A 166 -5.73 -23.79 -0.48
CA ASP A 166 -6.03 -25.04 -1.18
C ASP A 166 -5.10 -25.35 -2.37
N GLY A 167 -3.81 -25.04 -2.23
CA GLY A 167 -2.79 -25.21 -3.27
C GLY A 167 -2.75 -24.11 -4.34
N TYR A 168 -3.57 -23.07 -4.19
CA TYR A 168 -3.53 -21.87 -5.03
C TYR A 168 -2.78 -20.74 -4.32
N LYS A 169 -1.91 -20.08 -5.07
CA LYS A 169 -1.25 -18.85 -4.63
C LYS A 169 -2.12 -17.65 -4.99
N ILE A 170 -2.56 -16.92 -3.97
CA ILE A 170 -3.41 -15.73 -4.09
C ILE A 170 -2.60 -14.52 -3.68
N TYR A 171 -2.71 -13.45 -4.46
CA TYR A 171 -2.07 -12.17 -4.16
C TYR A 171 -3.14 -11.12 -3.88
N GLY A 172 -2.90 -10.26 -2.91
CA GLY A 172 -3.80 -9.15 -2.58
C GLY A 172 -3.01 -7.91 -2.19
N PRO A 173 -3.55 -6.71 -2.44
CA PRO A 173 -2.94 -5.47 -1.93
C PRO A 173 -3.04 -5.39 -0.39
N GLN A 174 -2.26 -4.49 0.20
CA GLN A 174 -2.50 -3.97 1.55
C GLN A 174 -3.45 -2.76 1.49
N GLY A 175 -2.97 -1.56 1.87
CA GLY A 175 -3.77 -0.33 1.91
C GLY A 175 -3.85 0.41 0.58
N SER A 176 -2.87 0.23 -0.31
CA SER A 176 -2.90 0.85 -1.63
C SER A 176 -3.86 0.11 -2.56
N ASN A 177 -5.01 0.71 -2.77
CA ASN A 177 -6.05 0.20 -3.64
C ASN A 177 -6.25 1.14 -4.84
N MET A 178 -6.88 0.66 -5.90
CA MET A 178 -7.17 1.44 -7.13
C MET A 178 -5.94 1.85 -7.95
N THR A 179 -4.84 1.09 -7.89
CA THR A 179 -3.77 1.21 -8.90
C THR A 179 -4.22 0.51 -10.18
N TYR A 180 -4.33 1.26 -11.27
CA TYR A 180 -4.68 0.73 -12.58
C TYR A 180 -3.43 0.53 -13.43
N VAL A 181 -3.50 -0.42 -14.36
CA VAL A 181 -2.47 -0.59 -15.38
C VAL A 181 -2.52 0.64 -16.30
N PRO A 182 -1.43 1.41 -16.45
CA PRO A 182 -1.41 2.61 -17.28
C PRO A 182 -1.54 2.26 -18.75
N SER A 183 -1.92 3.25 -19.58
CA SER A 183 -2.08 3.04 -21.02
C SER A 183 -1.37 4.15 -21.80
N GLU A 184 -0.91 3.84 -23.01
CA GLU A 184 -0.21 4.83 -23.83
C GLU A 184 -1.08 6.04 -24.18
N SER A 185 -2.42 5.89 -24.20
CA SER A 185 -3.35 7.00 -24.43
C SER A 185 -3.48 7.96 -23.24
N GLY A 186 -2.88 7.63 -22.08
CA GLY A 186 -2.99 8.42 -20.85
C GLY A 186 -4.38 8.38 -20.21
N GLN A 187 -5.27 7.50 -20.68
CA GLN A 187 -6.64 7.38 -20.18
C GLN A 187 -6.74 6.22 -19.19
N SER A 188 -6.65 6.54 -17.90
CA SER A 188 -7.14 5.64 -16.86
C SER A 188 -8.62 5.96 -16.55
N VAL A 189 -9.30 5.06 -15.84
CA VAL A 189 -10.71 5.21 -15.41
C VAL A 189 -10.95 6.51 -14.62
N LEU A 190 -9.87 7.14 -14.11
CA LEU A 190 -9.90 8.38 -13.33
C LEU A 190 -9.16 9.55 -14.00
N ASN A 191 -8.73 9.44 -15.27
CA ASN A 191 -7.92 10.46 -15.99
C ASN A 191 -6.60 10.84 -15.30
N PHE A 192 -6.09 9.99 -14.39
CA PHE A 192 -4.75 10.13 -13.81
C PHE A 192 -3.87 9.07 -14.46
N ASP A 193 -3.02 9.44 -15.41
CA ASP A 193 -1.96 8.55 -15.88
C ASP A 193 -0.61 9.15 -15.52
N LEU A 194 -0.07 8.69 -14.39
CA LEU A 194 1.18 9.16 -13.81
C LEU A 194 2.27 8.08 -13.80
N LEU A 195 2.00 6.88 -14.33
CA LEU A 195 2.89 5.72 -14.17
C LEU A 195 3.29 5.03 -15.47
N TYR A 196 2.79 5.47 -16.64
CA TYR A 196 3.13 4.84 -17.92
C TYR A 196 4.65 4.77 -18.14
N ASP A 197 5.35 5.91 -18.03
CA ASP A 197 6.80 5.98 -18.23
C ASP A 197 7.53 5.07 -17.24
N GLU A 198 7.16 5.11 -15.96
CA GLU A 198 7.72 4.22 -14.95
C GLU A 198 7.55 2.75 -15.33
N TYR A 199 6.33 2.33 -15.71
CA TYR A 199 6.03 0.96 -16.11
C TYR A 199 6.90 0.51 -17.29
N VAL A 200 7.04 1.35 -18.31
CA VAL A 200 7.89 1.07 -19.47
C VAL A 200 9.35 0.94 -19.06
N ASP A 201 9.86 1.88 -18.26
CA ASP A 201 11.26 1.93 -17.85
C ASP A 201 11.67 0.71 -17.02
N ILE A 202 10.80 0.25 -16.10
CA ILE A 202 11.04 -0.96 -15.29
C ILE A 202 10.52 -2.25 -15.94
N LYS A 203 10.06 -2.17 -17.19
CA LYS A 203 9.59 -3.32 -18.00
C LYS A 203 8.43 -4.08 -17.36
N MET A 204 7.53 -3.35 -16.71
CA MET A 204 6.26 -3.90 -16.24
C MET A 204 5.31 -4.15 -17.41
N PRO A 205 4.49 -5.21 -17.34
CA PRO A 205 3.49 -5.47 -18.36
C PRO A 205 2.40 -4.40 -18.34
N LEU A 206 2.01 -3.94 -19.53
CA LEU A 206 0.89 -3.02 -19.76
C LEU A 206 -0.42 -3.75 -20.08
N GLU A 207 -0.34 -5.07 -20.26
CA GLU A 207 -1.48 -5.93 -20.58
C GLU A 207 -1.42 -7.21 -19.76
N TYR A 208 -2.59 -7.66 -19.31
CA TYR A 208 -2.75 -8.90 -18.54
C TYR A 208 -3.82 -9.75 -19.22
N SER A 209 -3.57 -11.06 -19.28
CA SER A 209 -4.57 -12.04 -19.74
C SER A 209 -5.07 -12.86 -18.55
N TRP A 210 -6.39 -13.08 -18.51
CA TRP A 210 -7.05 -13.78 -17.42
C TRP A 210 -7.58 -15.12 -17.91
N THR A 211 -7.52 -16.13 -17.03
CA THR A 211 -8.13 -17.43 -17.33
C THR A 211 -9.66 -17.28 -17.43
N PRO A 212 -10.31 -17.80 -18.48
CA PRO A 212 -11.76 -17.75 -18.58
C PRO A 212 -12.44 -18.43 -17.39
N LEU A 213 -13.52 -17.83 -16.89
CA LEU A 213 -14.36 -18.44 -15.86
C LEU A 213 -14.99 -19.73 -16.41
N THR A 214 -14.76 -20.87 -15.76
CA THR A 214 -15.35 -22.16 -16.11
C THR A 214 -16.21 -22.68 -14.96
N GLY A 215 -17.23 -23.50 -15.26
CA GLY A 215 -18.09 -24.12 -14.25
C GLY A 215 -19.18 -23.23 -13.64
N ALA A 216 -19.21 -21.93 -13.96
CA ALA A 216 -20.30 -21.04 -13.56
C ALA A 216 -21.42 -21.02 -14.61
N LYS A 217 -22.69 -21.12 -14.16
CA LYS A 217 -23.89 -21.02 -15.03
C LYS A 217 -24.28 -19.57 -15.37
N LYS A 218 -23.64 -18.60 -14.73
CA LYS A 218 -23.87 -17.16 -14.89
C LYS A 218 -22.51 -16.47 -14.86
N ASN A 219 -22.41 -15.34 -15.55
CA ASN A 219 -21.30 -14.42 -15.34
C ASN A 219 -21.32 -13.97 -13.88
N LEU A 220 -20.22 -14.19 -13.18
CA LEU A 220 -20.03 -13.63 -11.86
C LEU A 220 -19.44 -12.24 -12.05
N GLU A 221 -20.16 -11.23 -11.59
CA GLU A 221 -19.65 -9.88 -11.48
C GLU A 221 -19.18 -9.68 -10.05
N PHE A 222 -17.90 -9.38 -9.89
CA PHE A 222 -17.33 -8.95 -8.63
C PHE A 222 -16.91 -7.51 -8.78
N ASP A 223 -17.10 -6.74 -7.72
CA ASP A 223 -16.45 -5.46 -7.65
C ASP A 223 -14.93 -5.65 -7.73
N VAL A 224 -14.27 -4.79 -8.49
CA VAL A 224 -12.81 -4.79 -8.65
C VAL A 224 -12.10 -4.17 -7.46
N SER A 225 -12.84 -3.54 -6.53
CA SER A 225 -12.27 -3.01 -5.29
C SER A 225 -13.29 -3.03 -4.15
N ASN A 226 -12.81 -3.30 -2.93
CA ASN A 226 -13.61 -3.24 -1.72
C ASN A 226 -13.98 -1.80 -1.30
N PHE A 227 -13.46 -0.77 -1.97
CA PHE A 227 -13.79 0.64 -1.71
C PHE A 227 -14.84 1.18 -2.68
N MET A 228 -15.28 0.40 -3.65
CA MET A 228 -16.17 0.91 -4.70
C MET A 228 -17.58 1.24 -4.23
N PHE A 229 -18.02 0.70 -3.09
CA PHE A 229 -19.26 1.18 -2.46
C PHE A 229 -19.10 2.59 -1.86
N MET A 230 -17.86 2.97 -1.51
CA MET A 230 -17.53 4.30 -1.01
C MET A 230 -17.37 5.28 -2.15
N VAL A 231 -16.70 4.86 -3.22
CA VAL A 231 -16.62 5.65 -4.44
C VAL A 231 -17.99 5.56 -5.11
N GLN A 232 -18.81 6.60 -4.92
CA GLN A 232 -20.08 6.80 -5.61
C GLN A 232 -19.89 6.96 -7.14
N ALA A 233 -18.95 6.27 -7.77
CA ALA A 233 -18.78 6.14 -9.21
C ALA A 233 -19.29 4.79 -9.72
N THR A 234 -19.56 3.80 -8.85
CA THR A 234 -19.85 2.45 -9.33
C THR A 234 -21.34 2.15 -9.47
N VAL A 235 -21.62 1.54 -10.62
CA VAL A 235 -22.80 0.78 -10.93
C VAL A 235 -22.30 -0.65 -11.02
N SER A 236 -22.47 -1.42 -9.95
CA SER A 236 -22.15 -2.85 -9.94
C SER A 236 -23.29 -3.69 -9.40
N ASP A 237 -23.55 -4.83 -10.05
CA ASP A 237 -24.51 -5.82 -9.56
C ASP A 237 -24.07 -6.49 -8.25
N SER A 238 -22.81 -6.27 -7.84
CA SER A 238 -22.25 -6.70 -6.56
C SER A 238 -22.58 -5.75 -5.39
N ILE A 239 -23.08 -4.53 -5.67
CA ILE A 239 -23.48 -3.55 -4.65
C ILE A 239 -25.01 -3.45 -4.59
N ALA A 240 -25.55 -3.46 -3.37
CA ALA A 240 -26.98 -3.26 -3.13
C ALA A 240 -27.22 -2.20 -2.05
N TYR A 241 -28.29 -1.43 -2.24
CA TYR A 241 -28.72 -0.38 -1.34
C TYR A 241 -30.06 -0.76 -0.71
N TYR A 242 -30.37 -0.21 0.45
CA TYR A 242 -31.70 -0.29 1.02
C TYR A 242 -32.01 1.01 1.74
N ASN A 243 -33.28 1.40 1.76
CA ASN A 243 -33.72 2.61 2.43
C ASN A 243 -34.03 2.32 3.90
N GLN A 244 -33.21 2.87 4.79
CA GLN A 244 -33.39 2.75 6.24
C GLN A 244 -34.56 3.59 6.79
N ALA A 245 -34.99 4.61 6.04
CA ALA A 245 -36.12 5.48 6.40
C ALA A 245 -37.46 5.01 5.81
N GLY A 246 -37.44 3.99 4.93
CA GLY A 246 -38.62 3.48 4.26
C GLY A 246 -39.41 2.44 5.06
N GLU A 247 -40.57 2.05 4.54
CA GLU A 247 -41.49 1.08 5.16
C GLU A 247 -40.85 -0.30 5.40
N ASN A 248 -39.77 -0.61 4.67
CA ASN A 248 -39.04 -1.87 4.76
C ASN A 248 -37.90 -1.87 5.82
N ARG A 249 -37.83 -0.90 6.74
CA ARG A 249 -36.73 -0.82 7.75
C ARG A 249 -36.55 -2.11 8.55
N GLU A 250 -37.63 -2.76 8.97
CA GLU A 250 -37.57 -4.00 9.76
C GLU A 250 -37.20 -5.24 8.92
N LYS A 251 -37.42 -5.19 7.61
CA LYS A 251 -37.07 -6.25 6.65
C LYS A 251 -36.52 -5.61 5.38
N PRO A 252 -35.27 -5.12 5.42
CA PRO A 252 -34.68 -4.43 4.28
C PRO A 252 -34.74 -5.29 3.02
N LYS A 253 -35.17 -4.68 1.91
CA LYS A 253 -35.12 -5.30 0.58
C LYS A 253 -33.95 -4.68 -0.17
N PRO A 254 -32.82 -5.40 -0.35
CA PRO A 254 -31.68 -4.85 -1.07
C PRO A 254 -32.04 -4.65 -2.55
N VAL A 255 -31.79 -3.44 -3.04
CA VAL A 255 -31.92 -3.06 -4.45
C VAL A 255 -30.55 -3.02 -5.06
N ARG A 256 -30.31 -3.89 -6.04
CA ARG A 256 -29.06 -3.92 -6.81
C ARG A 256 -29.08 -2.87 -7.90
N ASN A 257 -27.97 -2.16 -8.06
CA ASN A 257 -27.80 -1.17 -9.12
C ASN A 257 -28.92 -0.11 -9.21
N PRO A 258 -29.31 0.53 -8.09
CA PRO A 258 -30.39 1.50 -8.11
C PRO A 258 -30.05 2.72 -8.97
N TRP A 259 -28.78 3.16 -9.00
CA TRP A 259 -28.35 4.36 -9.72
C TRP A 259 -28.64 4.36 -11.23
N VAL A 260 -28.56 3.19 -11.88
CA VAL A 260 -28.94 3.04 -13.31
C VAL A 260 -30.39 2.68 -13.53
N LYS A 261 -31.08 2.26 -12.47
CA LYS A 261 -32.53 1.95 -12.48
C LYS A 261 -33.35 3.13 -11.96
N GLY A 262 -32.80 4.35 -12.00
CA GLY A 262 -33.49 5.55 -11.54
C GLY A 262 -33.86 5.53 -10.05
N LEU A 263 -33.17 4.74 -9.22
CA LEU A 263 -33.44 4.50 -7.79
C LEU A 263 -34.75 3.74 -7.50
N GLU A 264 -35.31 3.05 -8.50
CA GLU A 264 -36.51 2.22 -8.34
C GLU A 264 -36.34 1.14 -7.26
N GLY A 265 -37.37 0.95 -6.44
CA GLY A 265 -37.41 -0.04 -5.36
C GLY A 265 -36.78 0.39 -4.04
N LEU A 266 -36.22 1.60 -3.95
CA LEU A 266 -35.74 2.18 -2.70
C LEU A 266 -36.83 2.93 -1.91
N ASP A 267 -38.05 3.04 -2.43
CA ASP A 267 -39.18 3.71 -1.77
C ASP A 267 -38.81 5.12 -1.27
N LEU A 268 -38.10 5.89 -2.10
CA LEU A 268 -37.70 7.27 -1.80
C LEU A 268 -38.84 8.25 -2.11
N ASP A 269 -38.83 9.41 -1.48
CA ASP A 269 -39.67 10.53 -1.91
C ASP A 269 -39.34 10.86 -3.39
N PRO A 270 -40.35 10.98 -4.29
CA PRO A 270 -40.12 11.11 -5.73
C PRO A 270 -39.26 12.31 -6.11
N GLU A 271 -39.37 13.40 -5.37
CA GLU A 271 -38.62 14.61 -5.65
C GLU A 271 -37.20 14.54 -5.04
N VAL A 272 -37.00 13.83 -3.92
CA VAL A 272 -35.64 13.48 -3.43
C VAL A 272 -34.93 12.55 -4.41
N GLN A 273 -35.63 11.55 -4.95
CA GLN A 273 -35.11 10.64 -5.98
C GLN A 273 -34.66 11.40 -7.22
N ARG A 274 -35.48 12.36 -7.70
CA ARG A 274 -35.10 13.24 -8.81
C ARG A 274 -33.84 14.05 -8.49
N ASP A 275 -33.79 14.69 -7.32
CA ASP A 275 -32.67 15.55 -6.96
C ASP A 275 -31.37 14.75 -6.71
N LEU A 276 -31.45 13.51 -6.22
CA LEU A 276 -30.31 12.57 -6.13
C LEU A 276 -29.78 12.18 -7.52
N LEU A 277 -30.67 11.91 -8.49
CA LEU A 277 -30.25 11.62 -9.86
C LEU A 277 -29.62 12.85 -10.54
N LYS A 278 -30.18 14.04 -10.30
CA LYS A 278 -29.61 15.31 -10.76
C LYS A 278 -28.21 15.53 -10.17
N TRP A 279 -28.06 15.37 -8.86
CA TRP A 279 -26.77 15.48 -8.18
C TRP A 279 -25.74 14.49 -8.75
N ARG A 280 -26.15 13.25 -9.01
CA ARG A 280 -25.24 12.20 -9.47
C ARG A 280 -24.81 12.35 -10.93
N TRP A 281 -25.73 12.74 -11.82
CA TRP A 281 -25.51 12.63 -13.27
C TRP A 281 -25.53 13.96 -14.01
N GLU A 282 -26.11 15.00 -13.44
CA GLU A 282 -26.42 16.25 -14.14
C GLU A 282 -25.86 17.50 -13.42
N LEU A 283 -25.12 17.31 -12.31
CA LEU A 283 -24.62 18.42 -11.53
C LEU A 283 -23.50 19.15 -12.28
N VAL A 284 -23.83 20.34 -12.80
CA VAL A 284 -22.89 21.23 -13.46
C VAL A 284 -22.87 22.56 -12.73
N LEU A 285 -21.69 22.98 -12.29
CA LEU A 285 -21.48 24.31 -11.73
C LEU A 285 -21.24 25.30 -12.87
N ASP A 286 -22.26 26.08 -13.21
CA ASP A 286 -22.18 27.13 -14.22
C ASP A 286 -21.52 28.40 -13.64
N ARG A 287 -20.20 28.34 -13.47
CA ARG A 287 -19.39 29.44 -12.95
C ARG A 287 -18.01 29.50 -13.64
N PRO A 288 -17.47 30.71 -13.91
CA PRO A 288 -16.09 30.86 -14.37
C PRO A 288 -15.06 30.28 -13.38
N LYS A 289 -13.91 29.83 -13.89
CA LYS A 289 -12.80 29.33 -13.06
C LYS A 289 -12.12 30.42 -12.22
N GLU A 290 -12.19 31.68 -12.66
CA GLU A 290 -11.56 32.80 -11.97
C GLU A 290 -12.24 33.05 -10.62
N GLY A 291 -11.46 32.99 -9.54
CA GLY A 291 -11.96 33.14 -8.16
C GLY A 291 -12.87 31.99 -7.68
N LEU A 292 -12.81 30.82 -8.32
CA LEU A 292 -13.65 29.67 -7.97
C LEU A 292 -13.27 29.09 -6.61
N GLU A 293 -11.97 28.94 -6.35
CA GLU A 293 -11.46 28.36 -5.09
C GLU A 293 -11.84 29.23 -3.89
N GLU A 294 -11.57 30.53 -3.94
CA GLU A 294 -11.88 31.46 -2.84
C GLU A 294 -13.39 31.62 -2.61
N TRP A 295 -14.20 31.39 -3.65
CA TRP A 295 -15.66 31.38 -3.52
C TRP A 295 -16.17 30.07 -2.90
N LEU A 296 -15.60 28.92 -3.29
CA LEU A 296 -15.92 27.63 -2.67
C LEU A 296 -15.49 27.59 -1.20
N ASP A 297 -14.36 28.20 -0.85
CA ASP A 297 -13.87 28.30 0.54
C ASP A 297 -14.82 29.07 1.48
N GLN A 298 -15.78 29.81 0.94
CA GLN A 298 -16.76 30.59 1.72
C GLN A 298 -18.03 29.80 2.05
N MET A 299 -18.15 28.54 1.63
CA MET A 299 -19.33 27.73 1.86
C MET A 299 -19.02 26.27 2.17
N THR A 300 -19.95 25.60 2.84
CA THR A 300 -19.91 24.14 2.99
C THR A 300 -20.37 23.45 1.71
N TYR A 301 -20.05 22.16 1.58
CA TYR A 301 -20.60 21.36 0.48
C TYR A 301 -22.14 21.28 0.53
N GLU A 302 -22.73 21.23 1.72
CA GLU A 302 -24.20 21.32 1.89
C GLU A 302 -24.75 22.63 1.31
N GLN A 303 -24.14 23.77 1.61
CA GLN A 303 -24.56 25.07 1.06
C GLN A 303 -24.41 25.11 -0.46
N LEU A 304 -23.34 24.53 -1.02
CA LEU A 304 -23.19 24.39 -2.46
C LEU A 304 -24.35 23.57 -3.07
N LEU A 305 -24.71 22.44 -2.47
CA LEU A 305 -25.79 21.60 -2.99
C LEU A 305 -27.18 22.25 -2.83
N VAL A 306 -27.47 22.81 -1.67
CA VAL A 306 -28.80 23.32 -1.33
C VAL A 306 -28.99 24.75 -1.84
N ASP A 307 -28.12 25.67 -1.45
CA ASP A 307 -28.32 27.10 -1.71
C ASP A 307 -27.97 27.48 -3.16
N VAL A 308 -26.93 26.86 -3.73
CA VAL A 308 -26.49 27.16 -5.11
C VAL A 308 -27.19 26.28 -6.15
N HIS A 309 -27.22 24.96 -5.94
CA HIS A 309 -27.82 24.03 -6.91
C HIS A 309 -29.32 23.80 -6.72
N GLY A 310 -29.91 24.35 -5.66
CA GLY A 310 -31.34 24.24 -5.35
C GLY A 310 -31.78 22.81 -5.07
N LEU A 311 -30.85 21.95 -4.63
CA LEU A 311 -31.16 20.59 -4.26
C LEU A 311 -31.75 20.55 -2.86
N ARG A 312 -32.48 19.49 -2.55
CA ARG A 312 -33.04 19.31 -1.22
C ARG A 312 -31.97 18.95 -0.18
N PRO A 313 -32.15 19.35 1.09
CA PRO A 313 -31.26 18.98 2.19
C PRO A 313 -31.09 17.46 2.37
N GLU A 314 -32.07 16.64 1.98
CA GLU A 314 -31.94 15.18 1.96
C GLU A 314 -30.79 14.71 1.07
N VAL A 315 -30.57 15.38 -0.06
CA VAL A 315 -29.43 15.09 -0.94
C VAL A 315 -28.14 15.46 -0.23
N ALA A 316 -28.07 16.65 0.38
CA ALA A 316 -26.89 17.05 1.14
C ALA A 316 -26.61 16.13 2.33
N ARG A 317 -27.62 15.58 3.01
CA ARG A 317 -27.43 14.57 4.08
C ARG A 317 -26.96 13.21 3.56
N PHE A 318 -27.41 12.82 2.37
CA PHE A 318 -26.89 11.63 1.71
C PHE A 318 -25.42 11.81 1.27
N CYS A 319 -25.08 13.04 0.87
CA CYS A 319 -23.74 13.42 0.37
C CYS A 319 -22.86 14.08 1.43
N ASP A 320 -23.34 14.18 2.67
CA ASP A 320 -22.61 14.71 3.83
C ASP A 320 -21.26 13.99 3.87
N PRO A 321 -20.19 14.55 4.45
CA PRO A 321 -18.89 13.87 4.55
C PRO A 321 -18.92 12.58 5.39
N LEU A 322 -20.02 11.83 5.40
CA LEU A 322 -20.20 10.41 5.69
C LEU A 322 -19.62 9.46 4.60
N LEU A 323 -18.79 10.00 3.71
CA LEU A 323 -17.64 9.30 3.12
C LEU A 323 -16.28 9.73 3.69
N ALA A 324 -16.22 10.80 4.48
CA ALA A 324 -14.97 11.42 4.92
C ALA A 324 -14.34 10.80 6.18
N SER A 325 -14.79 9.63 6.65
CA SER A 325 -14.03 8.85 7.66
C SER A 325 -14.42 7.35 7.82
N ALA A 326 -15.05 6.70 6.84
CA ALA A 326 -15.31 5.25 6.89
C ALA A 326 -14.28 4.48 6.06
#